data_AF-A0A2D8FBD1-F1
#
_entry.id   AF-A0A2D8FBD1-F1
#
_cell.length_a   1.000
_cell.length_b   1.000
_cell.length_c   1.000
_cell.angle_alpha   90.00
_cell.angle_beta   90.00
_cell.angle_gamma   90.00
#
_symmetry.space_group_name_H-M   'P 1'
#
loop_
_entity.id
_entity.type
_entity.pdbx_description
1 polymer ?
#
loop_
_entity_poly.entity_id
_entity_poly.type
_entity_poly.pdbx_seq_one_letter_code
_entity_poly.pdbx_strand_id
1 'polypeptide(L)'
;MGENSLIIGDIMKRKIIEPYWGNKEKTQIICQFHYENGPIQTAAVTDTIEGNPDWKEIHETFTLEEIDKNTESLLAEVKEEKEKIKQLNKDEIERARVDSLFNCKLQAFEIDIVKNSKNKELKSRIRKSKNIFEVTAFTAALIAVEHEK
;
A
#
# COMPACT_ATOMS: atom_id res chain seq x y z
N MET A 1 54.58 -28.82 11.23
CA MET A 1 53.85 -29.31 12.41
C MET A 1 53.73 -28.13 13.36
N GLY A 2 52.56 -27.64 13.76
CA GLY A 2 51.20 -28.09 13.52
C GLY A 2 50.24 -26.95 13.85
N GLU A 3 49.00 -27.15 13.40
CA GLU A 3 47.76 -26.62 14.00
C GLU A 3 47.55 -25.11 13.92
N ASN A 4 47.17 -24.67 12.72
CA ASN A 4 46.38 -23.45 12.51
C ASN A 4 44.92 -23.86 12.20
N SER A 5 44.29 -24.55 13.17
CA SER A 5 42.93 -25.08 13.09
C SER A 5 42.28 -24.86 14.46
N LEU A 6 40.99 -24.50 14.47
CA LEU A 6 40.18 -24.05 15.62
C LEU A 6 40.43 -22.56 15.89
N ILE A 7 39.59 -21.61 15.45
CA ILE A 7 38.20 -21.42 15.88
C ILE A 7 37.35 -20.86 14.71
N ILE A 8 36.75 -21.75 13.92
CA ILE A 8 35.52 -21.44 13.15
C ILE A 8 34.52 -22.48 13.63
N GLY A 9 33.92 -22.25 14.80
CA GLY A 9 33.20 -23.33 15.48
C GLY A 9 32.35 -22.88 16.66
N ASP A 10 31.87 -21.64 16.64
CA ASP A 10 30.63 -21.33 17.36
C ASP A 10 29.58 -21.10 16.28
N ILE A 11 28.95 -22.20 15.86
CA ILE A 11 27.76 -22.16 15.01
C ILE A 11 26.71 -21.46 15.87
N MET A 12 26.58 -20.14 15.73
CA MET A 12 25.51 -19.39 16.40
C MET A 12 24.21 -20.15 16.15
N LYS A 13 23.64 -20.68 17.22
CA LYS A 13 22.43 -21.49 17.15
C LYS A 13 21.34 -20.65 16.52
N ARG A 14 20.99 -20.99 15.28
CA ARG A 14 19.93 -20.32 14.52
C ARG A 14 18.67 -21.15 14.62
N LYS A 15 17.52 -20.49 14.69
CA LYS A 15 16.20 -21.13 14.64
C LYS A 15 15.45 -20.62 13.42
N ILE A 16 14.90 -21.55 12.65
CA ILE A 16 13.99 -21.22 11.55
C ILE A 16 12.60 -20.97 12.11
N ILE A 17 11.97 -19.88 11.72
CA ILE A 17 10.65 -19.45 12.20
C ILE A 17 9.76 -19.07 11.01
N GLU A 18 8.47 -19.40 11.13
CA GLU A 18 7.40 -19.02 10.19
C GLU A 18 7.74 -19.27 8.71
N PRO A 19 8.07 -20.51 8.32
CA PRO A 19 8.22 -20.83 6.91
C PRO A 19 6.87 -20.72 6.19
N TYR A 20 6.85 -20.06 5.04
CA TYR A 20 5.71 -19.98 4.13
C TYR A 20 6.18 -20.06 2.67
N TRP A 21 5.29 -20.39 1.75
CA TRP A 21 5.65 -20.47 0.33
C TRP A 21 5.87 -19.08 -0.27
N GLY A 22 7.05 -18.89 -0.85
CA GLY A 22 7.39 -17.68 -1.61
C GLY A 22 6.76 -17.61 -2.99
N ASN A 23 6.29 -18.75 -3.52
CA ASN A 23 5.66 -18.83 -4.83
C ASN A 23 4.53 -19.89 -4.88
N LYS A 24 3.74 -19.86 -5.96
CA LYS A 24 2.60 -20.78 -6.13
C LYS A 24 3.03 -22.19 -6.48
N GLU A 25 4.18 -22.33 -7.12
CA GLU A 25 4.79 -23.58 -7.53
C GLU A 25 5.36 -24.38 -6.35
N LYS A 26 5.39 -23.79 -5.15
CA LYS A 26 5.94 -24.39 -3.93
C LYS A 26 7.39 -24.85 -4.09
N THR A 27 8.18 -24.08 -4.83
CA THR A 27 9.62 -24.34 -5.06
C THR A 27 10.52 -23.39 -4.28
N GLN A 28 9.92 -22.43 -3.58
CA GLN A 28 10.61 -21.45 -2.75
C GLN A 28 9.87 -21.31 -1.42
N ILE A 29 10.60 -21.38 -0.32
CA ILE A 29 10.10 -21.13 1.03
C ILE A 29 10.77 -19.86 1.54
N ILE A 30 9.97 -18.91 2.04
CA ILE A 30 10.50 -17.75 2.76
C ILE A 30 10.34 -18.03 4.25
N CYS A 31 11.42 -17.82 5.01
CA CYS A 31 11.42 -18.02 6.45
C CYS A 31 12.31 -16.98 7.13
N GLN A 32 12.19 -16.90 8.46
CA GLN A 32 13.01 -16.05 9.30
C GLN A 32 14.04 -16.89 10.05
N PHE A 33 15.31 -16.51 9.96
CA PHE A 33 16.40 -17.06 10.76
C PHE A 33 16.62 -16.18 11.99
N HIS A 34 16.37 -16.74 13.17
CA HIS A 34 16.58 -16.10 14.46
C HIS A 34 17.87 -16.63 15.07
N TYR A 35 18.90 -15.78 15.12
CA TYR A 35 20.19 -16.12 15.73
C TYR A 35 20.20 -15.70 17.20
N GLU A 36 20.74 -16.54 18.09
CA GLU A 36 20.67 -16.39 19.56
C GLU A 36 21.08 -15.00 20.12
N ASN A 37 21.94 -14.27 19.42
CA ASN A 37 22.28 -12.86 19.71
C ASN A 37 22.48 -12.03 18.43
N GLY A 38 21.83 -12.43 17.33
CA GLY A 38 22.01 -11.83 16.02
C GLY A 38 20.75 -11.19 15.45
N PRO A 39 20.85 -10.53 14.30
CA PRO A 39 19.68 -9.96 13.63
C PRO A 39 18.73 -11.07 13.19
N ILE A 40 17.43 -10.77 13.17
CA ILE A 40 16.47 -11.61 12.45
C ILE A 40 16.70 -11.41 10.96
N GLN A 41 16.94 -12.50 10.23
CA GLN A 41 17.16 -12.46 8.79
C GLN A 41 16.05 -13.20 8.06
N THR A 42 15.31 -12.48 7.21
CA THR A 42 14.36 -13.10 6.28
C THR A 42 15.09 -13.50 5.01
N ALA A 43 14.97 -14.77 4.59
CA ALA A 43 15.56 -15.23 3.35
C ALA A 43 14.61 -16.16 2.58
N ALA A 44 14.82 -16.22 1.27
CA ALA A 44 14.15 -17.17 0.40
C ALA A 44 15.06 -18.40 0.21
N VAL A 45 14.57 -19.55 0.62
CA VAL A 45 15.23 -20.85 0.54
C VAL A 45 14.62 -21.63 -0.61
N THR A 46 15.45 -22.13 -1.51
CA THR A 46 15.05 -23.02 -2.62
C THR A 46 15.87 -24.28 -2.59
N ASP A 47 15.35 -25.36 -3.17
CA ASP A 47 16.17 -26.53 -3.44
C ASP A 47 17.23 -26.22 -4.51
N THR A 48 18.36 -26.90 -4.44
CA THR A 48 19.49 -26.72 -5.38
C THR A 48 19.97 -28.09 -5.85
N ILE A 49 20.69 -28.13 -6.97
CA ILE A 49 21.18 -29.40 -7.55
C ILE A 49 22.09 -30.16 -6.56
N GLU A 50 22.88 -29.45 -5.76
CA GLU A 50 23.76 -30.03 -4.73
C GLU A 50 23.03 -30.29 -3.40
N GLY A 51 21.77 -29.86 -3.29
CA GLY A 51 20.93 -29.93 -2.10
C GLY A 51 21.19 -28.78 -1.13
N ASN A 52 20.17 -27.98 -0.87
CA ASN A 52 20.28 -26.89 0.09
C ASN A 52 20.08 -27.43 1.53
N PRO A 53 21.04 -27.29 2.46
CA PRO A 53 20.88 -27.78 3.83
C PRO A 53 19.72 -27.09 4.57
N ASP A 54 19.47 -25.80 4.32
CA ASP A 54 18.37 -25.05 4.93
C ASP A 54 17.02 -25.57 4.43
N TRP A 55 16.95 -25.98 3.16
CA TRP A 55 15.75 -26.60 2.57
C TRP A 55 15.43 -27.94 3.24
N LYS A 56 16.46 -28.76 3.50
CA LYS A 56 16.31 -30.03 4.22
C LYS A 56 15.87 -29.80 5.67
N GLU A 57 16.53 -28.88 6.38
CA GLU A 57 16.21 -28.53 7.77
C GLU A 57 14.74 -28.07 7.92
N ILE A 58 14.23 -27.29 6.96
CA ILE A 58 12.83 -26.85 6.94
C ILE A 58 11.88 -28.04 6.82
N HIS A 59 12.12 -28.96 5.88
CA HIS A 59 11.25 -30.12 5.67
C HIS A 59 11.34 -31.18 6.78
N GLU A 60 12.43 -31.20 7.54
CA GLU A 60 12.58 -32.05 8.73
C GLU A 60 11.90 -31.44 9.97
N THR A 61 11.92 -30.10 10.08
CA THR A 61 11.39 -29.38 11.24
C THR A 61 9.91 -29.04 11.11
N PHE A 62 9.45 -28.77 9.88
CA PHE A 62 8.09 -28.31 9.58
C PHE A 62 7.43 -29.22 8.56
N THR A 63 6.15 -29.48 8.82
CA THR A 63 5.30 -30.23 7.91
C THR A 63 4.84 -29.33 6.75
N LEU A 64 4.51 -29.95 5.61
CA LEU A 64 3.93 -29.22 4.47
C LEU A 64 2.62 -28.52 4.84
N GLU A 65 1.83 -29.13 5.73
CA GLU A 65 0.57 -28.57 6.23
C GLU A 65 0.80 -27.29 7.06
N GLU A 66 1.86 -27.25 7.88
CA GLU A 66 2.23 -26.05 8.63
C GLU A 66 2.67 -24.92 7.71
N ILE A 67 3.47 -25.22 6.67
CA ILE A 67 3.92 -24.23 5.69
C ILE A 67 2.73 -23.70 4.88
N ASP A 68 1.81 -24.59 4.47
CA ASP A 68 0.56 -24.23 3.80
C ASP A 68 -0.31 -23.31 4.68
N LYS A 69 -0.50 -23.68 5.94
CA LYS A 69 -1.27 -22.88 6.90
C LYS A 69 -0.65 -21.50 7.13
N ASN A 70 0.67 -21.42 7.28
CA ASN A 70 1.38 -20.13 7.43
C ASN A 70 1.20 -19.27 6.18
N THR A 71 1.26 -19.88 4.99
CA THR A 71 1.03 -19.19 3.72
C THR A 71 -0.38 -18.65 3.63
N GLU A 72 -1.39 -19.45 4.00
CA GLU A 72 -2.79 -19.03 4.01
C GLU A 72 -3.05 -17.88 4.99
N SER A 73 -2.47 -17.96 6.21
CA SER A 73 -2.57 -16.88 7.20
C SER A 73 -1.98 -15.58 6.66
N LEU A 74 -0.76 -15.63 6.10
CA LEU A 74 -0.10 -14.47 5.51
C LEU A 74 -0.92 -13.87 4.36
N LEU A 75 -1.45 -14.71 3.46
CA LEU A 75 -2.28 -14.24 2.34
C LEU A 75 -3.57 -13.59 2.82
N ALA A 76 -4.19 -14.12 3.88
CA ALA A 76 -5.38 -13.55 4.50
C ALA A 76 -5.08 -12.17 5.11
N GLU A 77 -4.00 -12.05 5.90
CA GLU A 77 -3.55 -10.79 6.51
C GLU A 77 -3.22 -9.74 5.46
N VAL A 78 -2.43 -10.09 4.44
CA VAL A 78 -2.07 -9.19 3.33
C VAL A 78 -3.32 -8.74 2.56
N LYS A 79 -4.30 -9.61 2.37
CA LYS A 79 -5.57 -9.26 1.71
C LYS A 79 -6.38 -8.28 2.57
N GLU A 80 -6.48 -8.54 3.87
CA GLU A 80 -7.19 -7.67 4.80
C GLU A 80 -6.54 -6.28 4.85
N GLU A 81 -5.21 -6.21 4.97
CA GLU A 81 -4.46 -4.96 4.99
C GLU A 81 -4.63 -4.18 3.68
N LYS A 82 -4.55 -4.87 2.53
CA LYS A 82 -4.80 -4.24 1.23
C LYS A 82 -6.20 -3.66 1.13
N GLU A 83 -7.23 -4.34 1.63
CA GLU A 83 -8.59 -3.80 1.62
C GLU A 83 -8.75 -2.63 2.59
N LYS A 84 -8.12 -2.65 3.77
CA LYS A 84 -8.08 -1.51 4.70
C LYS A 84 -7.43 -0.29 4.05
N ILE A 85 -6.23 -0.44 3.48
CA ILE A 85 -5.52 0.64 2.78
C ILE A 85 -6.35 1.18 1.62
N LYS A 86 -6.99 0.30 0.84
CA LYS A 86 -7.85 0.69 -0.28
C LYS A 86 -9.08 1.47 0.18
N GLN A 87 -9.68 1.11 1.32
CA GLN A 87 -10.79 1.86 1.91
C GLN A 87 -10.33 3.24 2.38
N LEU A 88 -9.23 3.32 3.14
CA LEU A 88 -8.65 4.58 3.59
C LEU A 88 -8.32 5.52 2.42
N ASN A 89 -7.66 5.00 1.38
CA ASN A 89 -7.33 5.77 0.18
C ASN A 89 -8.58 6.27 -0.55
N LYS A 90 -9.66 5.46 -0.63
CA LYS A 90 -10.92 5.89 -1.24
C LYS A 90 -11.55 7.04 -0.46
N ASP A 91 -11.58 6.94 0.86
CA ASP A 91 -12.15 7.97 1.72
C ASP A 91 -11.33 9.27 1.67
N GLU A 92 -10.00 9.17 1.62
CA GLU A 92 -9.11 10.32 1.42
C GLU A 92 -9.31 10.98 0.06
N ILE A 93 -9.38 10.20 -1.02
CA ILE A 93 -9.63 10.72 -2.37
C ILE A 93 -10.99 11.41 -2.44
N GLU A 94 -12.05 10.83 -1.87
CA GLU A 94 -13.37 11.47 -1.90
C GLU A 94 -13.42 12.75 -1.05
N ARG A 95 -12.80 12.76 0.13
CA ARG A 95 -12.65 13.99 0.93
C ARG A 95 -11.91 15.07 0.16
N ALA A 96 -10.75 14.74 -0.42
CA ALA A 96 -9.97 15.67 -1.23
C ALA A 96 -10.76 16.20 -2.43
N ARG A 97 -11.59 15.35 -3.07
CA ARG A 97 -12.46 15.75 -4.18
C ARG A 97 -13.55 16.72 -3.73
N VAL A 98 -14.21 16.45 -2.60
CA VAL A 98 -15.25 17.30 -2.02
C VAL A 98 -14.67 18.65 -1.61
N ASP A 99 -13.52 18.65 -0.93
CA ASP A 99 -12.84 19.87 -0.48
C ASP A 99 -12.38 20.70 -1.68
N SER A 100 -11.81 20.07 -2.71
CA SER A 100 -11.40 20.76 -3.94
C SER A 100 -12.59 21.40 -4.64
N LEU A 101 -13.74 20.70 -4.72
CA LEU A 101 -14.96 21.26 -5.29
C LEU A 101 -15.48 22.44 -4.47
N PHE A 102 -15.47 22.34 -3.15
CA PHE A 102 -15.89 23.42 -2.25
C PHE A 102 -15.00 24.65 -2.39
N ASN A 103 -13.68 24.45 -2.37
CA ASN A 103 -12.70 25.53 -2.54
C ASN A 103 -12.81 26.19 -3.92
N CYS A 104 -13.00 25.41 -4.98
CA CYS A 104 -13.22 25.97 -6.31
C CYS A 104 -14.49 26.85 -6.38
N LYS A 105 -15.59 26.42 -5.73
CA LYS A 105 -16.80 27.26 -5.61
C LYS A 105 -16.53 28.53 -4.84
N LEU A 106 -15.80 28.46 -3.73
CA LEU A 106 -15.45 29.64 -2.94
C LEU A 106 -14.64 30.65 -3.78
N GLN A 107 -13.60 30.17 -4.45
CA GLN A 107 -12.78 30.98 -5.36
C GLN A 107 -13.60 31.64 -6.46
N ALA A 108 -14.56 30.93 -7.06
CA ALA A 108 -15.46 31.51 -8.05
C ALA A 108 -16.26 32.70 -7.47
N PHE A 109 -16.68 32.64 -6.21
CA PHE A 109 -17.39 33.74 -5.54
C PHE A 109 -16.48 34.89 -5.08
N GLU A 110 -15.17 34.68 -5.02
CA GLU A 110 -14.18 35.71 -4.71
C GLU A 110 -13.83 36.58 -5.91
N ILE A 111 -14.09 36.12 -7.14
CA ILE A 111 -13.92 36.92 -8.37
C ILE A 111 -14.83 38.15 -8.29
N ASP A 112 -14.25 39.36 -8.39
CA ASP A 112 -14.98 40.62 -8.17
C ASP A 112 -16.24 40.77 -9.05
N ILE A 113 -16.16 40.39 -10.32
CA ILE A 113 -17.29 40.42 -11.26
C ILE A 113 -18.42 39.51 -10.77
N VAL A 114 -18.08 38.29 -10.35
CA VAL A 114 -19.04 37.32 -9.80
C VAL A 114 -19.60 37.83 -8.49
N LYS A 115 -18.75 38.28 -7.57
CA LYS A 115 -19.11 38.79 -6.25
C LYS A 115 -20.16 39.90 -6.36
N ASN A 116 -19.93 40.88 -7.23
CA ASN A 116 -20.79 42.05 -7.40
C ASN A 116 -21.98 41.85 -8.36
N SER A 117 -22.02 40.75 -9.12
CA SER A 117 -23.12 40.44 -10.03
C SER A 117 -24.47 40.29 -9.32
N LYS A 118 -25.52 40.83 -9.94
CA LYS A 118 -26.93 40.67 -9.54
C LYS A 118 -27.57 39.39 -10.12
N ASN A 119 -26.87 38.63 -10.96
CA ASN A 119 -27.39 37.43 -11.60
C ASN A 119 -27.53 36.27 -10.60
N LYS A 120 -28.67 36.20 -9.92
CA LYS A 120 -28.98 35.19 -8.89
C LYS A 120 -29.04 33.77 -9.46
N GLU A 121 -29.47 33.62 -10.71
CA GLU A 121 -29.63 32.32 -11.36
C GLU A 121 -28.27 31.66 -11.60
N LEU A 122 -27.33 32.34 -12.25
CA LEU A 122 -25.99 31.79 -12.48
C LEU A 122 -25.23 31.56 -11.17
N LYS A 123 -25.37 32.46 -10.18
CA LYS A 123 -24.83 32.22 -8.83
C LYS A 123 -25.39 30.97 -8.17
N SER A 124 -26.70 30.73 -8.30
CA SER A 124 -27.34 29.52 -7.78
C SER A 124 -26.76 28.26 -8.44
N ARG A 125 -26.51 28.29 -9.75
CA ARG A 125 -25.89 27.19 -10.48
C ARG A 125 -24.47 26.89 -10.02
N ILE A 126 -23.62 27.90 -9.82
CA ILE A 126 -22.26 27.76 -9.27
C ILE A 126 -22.28 27.04 -7.90
N ARG A 127 -23.20 27.44 -6.99
CA ARG A 127 -23.33 26.79 -5.67
C ARG A 127 -23.74 25.33 -5.78
N LYS A 128 -24.64 25.02 -6.72
CA LYS A 128 -25.23 23.68 -6.91
C LYS A 128 -24.39 22.76 -7.80
N SER A 129 -23.29 23.23 -8.38
CA SER A 129 -22.42 22.44 -9.25
C SER A 129 -21.93 21.15 -8.59
N LYS A 130 -21.90 20.05 -9.35
CA LYS A 130 -21.50 18.72 -8.86
C LYS A 130 -20.03 18.37 -9.10
N ASN A 131 -19.37 19.13 -9.96
CA ASN A 131 -17.97 18.96 -10.33
C ASN A 131 -17.34 20.32 -10.67
N ILE A 132 -16.01 20.33 -10.74
CA ILE A 132 -15.22 21.55 -10.99
C ILE A 132 -15.54 22.14 -12.37
N PHE A 133 -15.76 21.32 -13.39
CA PHE A 133 -16.08 21.79 -14.75
C PHE A 133 -17.38 22.60 -14.79
N GLU A 134 -18.42 22.17 -14.08
CA GLU A 134 -19.66 22.94 -13.94
C GLU A 134 -19.42 24.28 -13.23
N VAL A 135 -18.60 24.30 -12.18
CA VAL A 135 -18.23 25.55 -11.48
C VAL A 135 -17.56 26.51 -12.47
N THR A 136 -16.56 26.03 -13.21
CA THR A 136 -15.83 26.83 -14.20
C THR A 136 -16.75 27.34 -15.31
N ALA A 137 -17.59 26.47 -15.88
CA ALA A 137 -18.47 26.84 -16.98
C ALA A 137 -19.49 27.91 -16.57
N PHE A 138 -20.15 27.77 -15.42
CA PHE A 138 -21.12 28.77 -14.96
C PHE A 138 -20.45 30.06 -14.51
N THR A 139 -19.24 29.99 -13.96
CA THR A 139 -18.43 31.17 -13.62
C THR A 139 -18.07 31.94 -14.88
N ALA A 140 -17.56 31.27 -15.91
CA ALA A 140 -17.22 31.89 -17.18
C ALA A 140 -18.46 32.51 -17.88
N ALA A 141 -19.59 31.79 -17.89
CA ALA A 141 -20.85 32.30 -18.43
C ALA A 141 -21.33 33.55 -17.70
N LEU A 142 -21.21 33.59 -16.36
CA LEU A 142 -21.58 34.77 -15.58
C LEU A 142 -20.68 35.95 -15.92
N ILE A 143 -19.36 35.73 -15.98
CA ILE A 143 -18.39 36.76 -16.35
C ILE A 143 -18.70 37.33 -17.73
N ALA A 144 -18.98 36.48 -18.73
CA ALA A 144 -19.34 36.92 -20.08
C ALA A 144 -20.62 37.78 -20.07
N VAL A 145 -21.68 37.33 -19.37
CA VAL A 145 -22.97 38.05 -19.29
C VAL A 145 -22.84 39.39 -18.57
N GLU A 146 -21.94 39.55 -17.61
CA GLU A 146 -21.73 40.84 -16.94
C GLU A 146 -20.78 41.77 -17.72
N HIS A 147 -19.90 41.24 -18.57
CA HIS A 147 -19.07 42.06 -19.46
C HIS A 147 -19.85 42.67 -20.63
N GLU A 148 -20.94 42.02 -21.06
CA GLU A 148 -21.81 42.49 -22.14
C GLU A 148 -22.85 43.54 -21.70
N LYS A 149 -22.90 43.88 -20.40
CA LYS A 149 -23.80 44.88 -19.82
C LYS A 149 -23.09 46.21 -19.55
#